data_AF-A0A061J7C8-F1
#
_entry.id   AF-A0A061J7C8-F1
#
_cell.length_a   1.000
_cell.length_b   1.000
_cell.length_c   1.000
_cell.angle_alpha   90.00
_cell.angle_beta   90.00
_cell.angle_gamma   90.00
#
_symmetry.space_group_name_H-M   'P 1'
#
loop_
_entity.id
_entity.type
_entity.pdbx_description
1 polymer ?
#
loop_
_entity_poly.entity_id
_entity_poly.type
_entity_poly.pdbx_seq_one_letter_code
_entity_poly.pdbx_strand_id
1 'polypeptide(L)'
;MTTMQKVDATLSRFDRKSPRAAYLQICEEMGIRPQKSLGALLSDAPRDWDKHRVFDCNKFILGSKGCMALVPLLLCSRSLRRVSLRGCQLTDEFVAELAETLQDHQYIRSVDVGDNPLVTVYSADPIIKLLRVNKNVVRFALDGTHIGTNVSNLINDLCDRNHEEVANYYADDYFRMKNIFNYLDGDGSGWVLLRSLVLNTPFPVLQEQLIERISVRRPRKRSDGTISVDAFLELVYYNYKTEVEIAKRAKEEDTDYHNIITNWKRLLDAMEGDGTEALKEVRERRKSEAGEDDDDDDDFINDDQVPEKLPVLPPADLYRLRIRSHKLGAAEAREIVEEAMRLQIDADARRSEGAAGEKAAGDNGNCDENSNGDGAANDGRRVVQLSMPCLRRAYRSVSQPEPRPDRFCFLQEHEEDYVPPMLRAGSRLISISKLSFLNSMDSSGGSVISRDDDMGFDAEGTRTRWWDLPPAMVRLVTKFFNKQVLKVPKRRQSTLAISPRTQRDNAMQKNSIPVTALLAAKFVTDLESIHPRMLADKFMQYSIPIDVSMVTLQEIVNCLNEYYVELSVDKPITLEQMRRMSIPKLSGSRTSATTTKTDLSATGELLVVPSSGAKRSAANGC
;
A
#
# COMPACT_ATOMS: atom_id res chain seq x y z
N MET A 1 38.23 11.58 9.93
CA MET A 1 37.91 11.05 8.59
C MET A 1 36.50 10.48 8.68
N THR A 2 35.57 10.91 7.84
CA THR A 2 34.22 10.32 7.84
C THR A 2 34.31 8.86 7.38
N THR A 3 33.37 8.02 7.77
CA THR A 3 33.30 6.61 7.34
C THR A 3 33.21 6.48 5.82
N MET A 4 32.52 7.37 5.12
CA MET A 4 32.49 7.39 3.66
C MET A 4 33.88 7.67 3.06
N GLN A 5 34.68 8.55 3.67
CA GLN A 5 36.08 8.73 3.30
C GLN A 5 36.93 7.48 3.59
N LYS A 6 36.67 6.76 4.70
CA LYS A 6 37.33 5.48 5.00
C LYS A 6 36.99 4.44 3.91
N VAL A 7 35.72 4.35 3.50
CA VAL A 7 35.24 3.46 2.43
C VAL A 7 35.88 3.81 1.08
N ASP A 8 35.87 5.08 0.68
CA ASP A 8 36.47 5.51 -0.59
C ASP A 8 37.99 5.26 -0.60
N ALA A 9 38.67 5.50 0.51
CA ALA A 9 40.09 5.19 0.66
C ALA A 9 40.37 3.68 0.58
N THR A 10 39.54 2.83 1.20
CA THR A 10 39.68 1.36 1.11
C THR A 10 39.35 0.84 -0.28
N LEU A 11 38.29 1.33 -0.92
CA LEU A 11 37.96 0.98 -2.31
C LEU A 11 39.06 1.39 -3.28
N SER A 12 39.64 2.58 -3.10
CA SER A 12 40.78 3.05 -3.90
C SER A 12 42.02 2.18 -3.67
N ARG A 13 42.27 1.77 -2.42
CA ARG A 13 43.38 0.89 -2.05
C ARG A 13 43.27 -0.51 -2.70
N PHE A 14 42.06 -1.00 -2.90
CA PHE A 14 41.79 -2.31 -3.49
C PHE A 14 41.30 -2.26 -4.95
N ASP A 15 41.45 -1.12 -5.65
CA ASP A 15 41.02 -1.05 -7.05
C ASP A 15 41.75 -2.13 -7.87
N ARG A 16 40.96 -2.84 -8.69
CA ARG A 16 41.37 -3.97 -9.55
C ARG A 16 41.88 -5.22 -8.83
N LYS A 17 41.96 -5.23 -7.50
CA LYS A 17 42.34 -6.43 -6.75
C LYS A 17 41.16 -7.39 -6.62
N SER A 18 41.44 -8.68 -6.51
CA SER A 18 40.46 -9.68 -6.13
C SER A 18 40.23 -9.60 -4.61
N PRO A 19 39.04 -10.02 -4.10
CA PRO A 19 38.80 -10.12 -2.66
C PRO A 19 39.89 -10.94 -1.93
N ARG A 20 40.35 -12.03 -2.56
CA ARG A 20 41.46 -12.85 -2.05
C ARG A 20 42.78 -12.07 -1.98
N ALA A 21 43.15 -11.36 -3.03
CA ALA A 21 44.38 -10.57 -3.05
C ALA A 21 44.35 -9.42 -2.02
N ALA A 22 43.19 -8.77 -1.86
CA ALA A 22 43.00 -7.75 -0.84
C ALA A 22 43.16 -8.32 0.58
N TYR A 23 42.60 -9.50 0.86
CA TYR A 23 42.79 -10.19 2.14
C TYR A 23 44.26 -10.48 2.43
N LEU A 24 44.98 -11.04 1.45
CA LEU A 24 46.42 -11.35 1.61
C LEU A 24 47.23 -10.09 1.92
N GLN A 25 46.95 -8.99 1.22
CA GLN A 25 47.60 -7.71 1.47
C GLN A 25 47.30 -7.18 2.88
N ILE A 26 46.04 -7.24 3.33
CA ILE A 26 45.65 -6.80 4.68
C ILE A 26 46.37 -7.64 5.75
N CYS A 27 46.44 -8.96 5.54
CA CYS A 27 47.18 -9.86 6.43
C CYS A 27 48.67 -9.51 6.49
N GLU A 28 49.31 -9.26 5.33
CA GLU A 28 50.72 -8.86 5.26
C GLU A 28 50.98 -7.55 6.01
N GLU A 29 50.16 -6.52 5.78
CA GLU A 29 50.30 -5.23 6.44
C GLU A 29 50.13 -5.29 7.97
N MET A 30 49.28 -6.19 8.46
CA MET A 30 49.08 -6.40 9.90
C MET A 30 50.02 -7.45 10.51
N GLY A 31 50.92 -8.05 9.71
CA GLY A 31 51.82 -9.11 10.17
C GLY A 31 51.07 -10.37 10.62
N ILE A 32 49.91 -10.64 10.05
CA ILE A 32 49.07 -11.80 10.37
C ILE A 32 49.29 -12.87 9.31
N ARG A 33 49.40 -14.14 9.73
CA ARG A 33 49.48 -15.26 8.80
C ARG A 33 48.11 -15.49 8.13
N PRO A 34 48.00 -15.40 6.78
CA PRO A 34 46.73 -15.57 6.10
C PRO A 34 46.24 -17.03 6.20
N GLN A 35 44.95 -17.20 6.47
CA GLN A 35 44.34 -18.52 6.59
C GLN A 35 43.91 -19.04 5.21
N LYS A 36 44.43 -20.22 4.85
CA LYS A 36 44.19 -20.83 3.52
C LYS A 36 42.71 -21.08 3.25
N SER A 37 41.95 -21.53 4.26
CA SER A 37 40.53 -21.83 4.11
C SER A 37 39.70 -20.57 3.83
N LEU A 38 40.04 -19.45 4.48
CA LEU A 38 39.41 -18.16 4.24
C LEU A 38 39.78 -17.61 2.84
N GLY A 39 41.05 -17.75 2.45
CA GLY A 39 41.49 -17.42 1.09
C GLY A 39 40.74 -18.21 0.02
N ALA A 40 40.44 -19.50 0.28
CA ALA A 40 39.68 -20.35 -0.64
C ALA A 40 38.21 -19.93 -0.75
N LEU A 41 37.61 -19.43 0.34
CA LEU A 41 36.24 -18.87 0.34
C LEU A 41 36.18 -17.60 -0.53
N LEU A 42 37.21 -16.77 -0.50
CA LEU A 42 37.27 -15.52 -1.27
C LEU A 42 37.54 -15.78 -2.76
N SER A 43 36.88 -15.00 -3.62
CA SER A 43 37.07 -15.06 -5.06
C SER A 43 38.46 -14.53 -5.45
N ASP A 44 39.07 -15.20 -6.43
CA ASP A 44 40.35 -14.78 -7.01
C ASP A 44 40.19 -13.89 -8.23
N ALA A 45 38.97 -13.73 -8.74
CA ALA A 45 38.73 -12.87 -9.89
C ALA A 45 38.85 -11.38 -9.47
N PRO A 46 39.53 -10.54 -10.26
CA PRO A 46 39.66 -9.12 -9.95
C PRO A 46 38.30 -8.42 -9.98
N ARG A 47 38.07 -7.52 -9.02
CA ARG A 47 36.80 -6.79 -8.82
C ARG A 47 35.57 -7.66 -8.55
N ASP A 48 35.78 -8.92 -8.17
CA ASP A 48 34.69 -9.88 -7.96
C ASP A 48 34.14 -9.85 -6.53
N TRP A 49 33.95 -8.64 -6.00
CA TRP A 49 33.41 -8.41 -4.66
C TRP A 49 31.92 -8.78 -4.58
N ASP A 50 31.21 -8.65 -5.70
CA ASP A 50 29.75 -8.79 -5.78
C ASP A 50 29.24 -10.25 -5.64
N LYS A 51 30.14 -11.24 -5.72
CA LYS A 51 29.74 -12.66 -5.62
C LYS A 51 29.41 -13.10 -4.20
N HIS A 52 29.99 -12.45 -3.21
CA HIS A 52 29.84 -12.86 -1.81
C HIS A 52 28.64 -12.17 -1.19
N ARG A 53 27.60 -12.95 -0.90
CA ARG A 53 26.36 -12.47 -0.24
C ARG A 53 26.34 -12.80 1.24
N VAL A 54 26.80 -14.01 1.52
CA VAL A 54 26.93 -14.57 2.86
C VAL A 54 28.40 -14.82 3.06
N PHE A 55 28.94 -14.20 4.10
CA PHE A 55 30.30 -14.46 4.54
C PHE A 55 30.22 -15.33 5.78
N ASP A 56 30.31 -16.65 5.57
CA ASP A 56 30.22 -17.65 6.61
C ASP A 56 31.62 -18.13 7.01
N CYS A 57 32.02 -17.79 8.24
CA CYS A 57 33.28 -18.16 8.84
C CYS A 57 33.14 -19.18 9.97
N ASN A 58 31.99 -19.84 10.12
CA ASN A 58 31.64 -20.64 11.30
C ASN A 58 32.57 -21.83 11.58
N LYS A 59 33.41 -22.20 10.62
CA LYS A 59 34.38 -23.30 10.70
C LYS A 59 35.83 -22.82 10.79
N PHE A 60 36.06 -21.51 10.96
CA PHE A 60 37.40 -20.93 10.94
C PHE A 60 37.80 -20.40 12.32
N ILE A 61 38.92 -20.91 12.82
CA ILE A 61 39.57 -20.37 14.02
C ILE A 61 40.47 -19.22 13.56
N LEU A 62 39.91 -18.02 13.50
CA LEU A 62 40.60 -16.81 13.04
C LEU A 62 41.36 -16.12 14.18
N GLY A 63 40.81 -16.18 15.40
CA GLY A 63 41.30 -15.40 16.54
C GLY A 63 41.05 -13.89 16.36
N SER A 64 41.29 -13.10 17.42
CA SER A 64 40.99 -11.66 17.43
C SER A 64 41.67 -10.91 16.29
N LYS A 65 42.99 -11.08 16.12
CA LYS A 65 43.77 -10.43 15.05
C LYS A 65 43.31 -10.86 13.66
N GLY A 66 43.06 -12.15 13.45
CA GLY A 66 42.59 -12.66 12.17
C GLY A 66 41.23 -12.09 11.77
N CYS A 67 40.32 -11.91 12.74
CA CYS A 67 39.02 -11.27 12.52
C CYS A 67 39.17 -9.79 12.19
N MET A 68 40.10 -9.06 12.82
CA MET A 68 40.39 -7.66 12.46
C MET A 68 40.81 -7.51 10.98
N ALA A 69 41.43 -8.54 10.39
CA ALA A 69 41.76 -8.55 8.96
C ALA A 69 40.55 -8.62 8.02
N LEU A 70 39.39 -8.99 8.55
CA LEU A 70 38.15 -9.03 7.79
C LEU A 70 37.46 -7.67 7.71
N VAL A 71 37.64 -6.79 8.71
CA VAL A 71 36.94 -5.50 8.79
C VAL A 71 37.08 -4.67 7.49
N PRO A 72 38.29 -4.51 6.91
CA PRO A 72 38.43 -3.76 5.65
C PRO A 72 37.80 -4.47 4.44
N LEU A 73 37.67 -5.80 4.47
CA LEU A 73 36.99 -6.56 3.42
C LEU A 73 35.48 -6.35 3.49
N LEU A 74 34.91 -6.37 4.70
CA LEU A 74 33.49 -6.13 4.93
C LEU A 74 33.09 -4.74 4.39
N LEU A 75 33.90 -3.71 4.68
CA LEU A 75 33.71 -2.34 4.18
C LEU A 75 33.65 -2.23 2.66
N CYS A 76 34.39 -3.08 1.94
CA CYS A 76 34.47 -3.00 0.48
C CYS A 76 33.32 -3.74 -0.22
N SER A 77 32.64 -4.64 0.49
CA SER A 77 31.67 -5.54 -0.13
C SER A 77 30.26 -4.93 -0.17
N ARG A 78 29.81 -4.55 -1.36
CA ARG A 78 28.45 -4.00 -1.59
C ARG A 78 27.38 -5.08 -1.74
N SER A 79 27.76 -6.31 -2.06
CA SER A 79 26.84 -7.44 -2.20
C SER A 79 26.59 -8.20 -0.90
N LEU A 80 27.37 -7.92 0.16
CA LEU A 80 27.27 -8.65 1.40
C LEU A 80 26.00 -8.28 2.15
N ARG A 81 25.24 -9.29 2.57
CA ARG A 81 23.97 -9.16 3.30
C ARG A 81 24.08 -9.79 4.69
N ARG A 82 24.77 -10.93 4.77
CA ARG A 82 24.96 -11.70 6.00
C ARG A 82 26.43 -11.93 6.30
N VAL A 83 26.82 -11.68 7.55
CA VAL A 83 28.15 -11.99 8.07
C VAL A 83 27.97 -12.91 9.27
N SER A 84 28.51 -14.12 9.19
CA SER A 84 28.47 -15.10 10.28
C SER A 84 29.90 -15.42 10.69
N LEU A 85 30.24 -15.05 11.93
CA LEU A 85 31.53 -15.19 12.58
C LEU A 85 31.38 -16.07 13.82
N ARG A 86 30.49 -17.06 13.75
CA ARG A 86 30.17 -17.94 14.87
C ARG A 86 31.39 -18.78 15.23
N GLY A 87 31.71 -18.89 16.52
CA GLY A 87 32.83 -19.74 16.98
C GLY A 87 34.23 -19.32 16.47
N CYS A 88 34.41 -18.08 16.02
CA CYS A 88 35.68 -17.58 15.48
C CYS A 88 36.69 -17.09 16.55
N GLN A 89 36.36 -17.25 17.83
CA GLN A 89 37.10 -16.69 18.99
C GLN A 89 37.18 -15.16 18.96
N LEU A 90 36.03 -14.52 18.72
CA LEU A 90 35.89 -13.06 18.71
C LEU A 90 36.03 -12.47 20.11
N THR A 91 36.65 -11.30 20.22
CA THR A 91 36.77 -10.54 21.48
C THR A 91 35.89 -9.29 21.45
N ASP A 92 35.67 -8.68 22.62
CA ASP A 92 34.89 -7.44 22.74
C ASP A 92 35.44 -6.28 21.88
N GLU A 93 36.76 -6.17 21.75
CA GLU A 93 37.40 -5.12 20.94
C GLU A 93 37.06 -5.26 19.46
N PHE A 94 37.00 -6.50 18.95
CA PHE A 94 36.61 -6.74 17.57
C PHE A 94 35.15 -6.38 17.32
N VAL A 95 34.24 -6.73 18.25
CA VAL A 95 32.82 -6.39 18.12
C VAL A 95 32.62 -4.87 18.16
N ALA A 96 33.39 -4.15 18.97
CA ALA A 96 33.37 -2.70 19.00
C ALA A 96 33.81 -2.07 17.65
N GLU A 97 34.92 -2.55 17.07
CA GLU A 97 35.38 -2.09 15.75
C GLU A 97 34.39 -2.45 14.64
N LEU A 98 33.83 -3.67 14.68
CA LEU A 98 32.80 -4.11 13.75
C LEU A 98 31.56 -3.21 13.86
N ALA A 99 31.13 -2.87 15.07
CA ALA A 99 30.00 -2.00 15.30
C ALA A 99 30.25 -0.57 14.81
N GLU A 100 31.46 -0.01 15.00
CA GLU A 100 31.83 1.28 14.40
C GLU A 100 31.80 1.21 12.88
N THR A 101 32.37 0.15 12.31
CA THR A 101 32.45 -0.06 10.87
C THR A 101 31.07 -0.18 10.22
N LEU A 102 30.16 -0.88 10.90
CA LEU A 102 28.81 -1.12 10.41
C LEU A 102 27.87 0.06 10.59
N GLN A 103 28.21 1.11 11.36
CA GLN A 103 27.31 2.26 11.57
C GLN A 103 26.88 2.94 10.26
N ASP A 104 27.76 2.97 9.26
CA ASP A 104 27.50 3.58 7.96
C ASP A 104 27.43 2.55 6.82
N HIS A 105 27.49 1.26 7.16
CA HIS A 105 27.45 0.21 6.16
C HIS A 105 26.03 0.02 5.63
N GLN A 106 25.84 0.25 4.34
CA GLN A 106 24.49 0.31 3.77
C GLN A 106 23.87 -1.08 3.53
N TYR A 107 24.70 -2.10 3.31
CA TYR A 107 24.24 -3.35 2.68
C TYR A 107 24.05 -4.54 3.63
N ILE A 108 24.73 -4.58 4.77
CA ILE A 108 24.70 -5.72 5.69
C ILE A 108 23.44 -5.62 6.54
N ARG A 109 22.69 -6.72 6.62
CA ARG A 109 21.41 -6.81 7.32
C ARG A 109 21.46 -7.76 8.51
N SER A 110 22.24 -8.83 8.38
CA SER A 110 22.37 -9.85 9.40
C SER A 110 23.84 -10.02 9.81
N VAL A 111 24.08 -9.94 11.12
CA VAL A 111 25.37 -10.20 11.73
C VAL A 111 25.19 -11.29 12.78
N ASP A 112 26.03 -12.30 12.74
CA ASP A 112 26.04 -13.40 13.70
C ASP A 112 27.43 -13.51 14.31
N VAL A 113 27.50 -13.30 15.63
CA VAL A 113 28.72 -13.41 16.44
C VAL A 113 28.56 -14.47 17.53
N GLY A 114 27.63 -15.43 17.35
CA GLY A 114 27.34 -16.45 18.34
C GLY A 114 28.50 -17.42 18.63
N ASP A 115 28.38 -18.23 19.67
CA ASP A 115 29.37 -19.19 20.17
C ASP A 115 30.78 -18.61 20.36
N ASN A 116 30.87 -17.32 20.69
CA ASN A 116 32.13 -16.65 20.99
C ASN A 116 32.15 -16.29 22.49
N PRO A 117 32.80 -17.10 23.35
CA PRO A 117 32.77 -16.87 24.79
C PRO A 117 33.52 -15.60 25.21
N LEU A 118 34.45 -15.08 24.39
CA LEU A 118 35.17 -13.84 24.70
C LEU A 118 34.36 -12.57 24.34
N VAL A 119 33.15 -12.73 23.79
CA VAL A 119 32.17 -11.65 23.63
C VAL A 119 31.34 -11.59 24.91
N THR A 120 31.51 -10.49 25.66
CA THR A 120 30.91 -10.27 26.97
C THR A 120 29.95 -9.08 26.94
N VAL A 121 29.44 -8.69 28.10
CA VAL A 121 28.57 -7.53 28.26
C VAL A 121 29.19 -6.21 27.76
N TYR A 122 30.52 -6.11 27.68
CA TYR A 122 31.19 -4.90 27.16
C TYR A 122 30.92 -4.66 25.68
N SER A 123 30.61 -5.70 24.90
CA SER A 123 30.19 -5.59 23.51
C SER A 123 28.79 -5.00 23.32
N ALA A 124 27.97 -4.98 24.37
CA ALA A 124 26.56 -4.60 24.25
C ALA A 124 26.36 -3.13 23.86
N ASP A 125 27.11 -2.20 24.46
CA ASP A 125 26.97 -0.77 24.20
C ASP A 125 27.31 -0.41 22.73
N PRO A 126 28.44 -0.88 22.16
CA PRO A 126 28.70 -0.73 20.72
C PRO A 126 27.60 -1.28 19.81
N ILE A 127 27.05 -2.46 20.12
CA ILE A 127 25.97 -3.08 19.33
C ILE A 127 24.69 -2.23 19.41
N ILE A 128 24.30 -1.80 20.61
CA ILE A 128 23.11 -0.95 20.79
C ILE A 128 23.28 0.37 20.06
N LYS A 129 24.46 0.99 20.12
CA LYS A 129 24.77 2.22 19.39
C LYS A 129 24.70 2.00 17.87
N LEU A 130 25.24 0.89 17.36
CA LEU A 130 25.12 0.49 15.96
C LEU A 130 23.64 0.42 15.55
N LEU A 131 22.81 -0.35 16.28
CA LEU A 131 21.42 -0.59 15.88
C LEU A 131 20.56 0.68 15.94
N ARG A 132 20.89 1.64 16.80
CA ARG A 132 20.21 2.95 16.84
C ARG A 132 20.55 3.83 15.64
N VAL A 133 21.79 3.76 15.15
CA VAL A 133 22.28 4.60 14.04
C VAL A 133 21.99 3.94 12.70
N ASN A 134 22.33 2.67 12.53
CA ASN A 134 22.14 1.93 11.30
C ASN A 134 20.86 1.08 11.34
N LYS A 135 19.84 1.56 10.64
CA LYS A 135 18.54 0.90 10.50
C LYS A 135 18.55 -0.28 9.53
N ASN A 136 19.60 -0.45 8.74
CA ASN A 136 19.70 -1.58 7.79
C ASN A 136 20.00 -2.91 8.48
N VAL A 137 20.62 -2.88 9.67
CA VAL A 137 20.89 -4.09 10.46
C VAL A 137 19.60 -4.47 11.19
N VAL A 138 18.98 -5.54 10.71
CA VAL A 138 17.69 -6.07 11.19
C VAL A 138 17.85 -7.34 12.02
N ARG A 139 19.05 -7.94 12.05
CA ARG A 139 19.33 -9.15 12.83
C ARG A 139 20.75 -9.14 13.38
N PHE A 140 20.88 -9.32 14.70
CA PHE A 140 22.17 -9.44 15.37
C PHE A 140 22.16 -10.63 16.34
N ALA A 141 22.74 -11.77 15.94
CA ALA A 141 22.72 -12.99 16.73
C ALA A 141 23.87 -13.05 17.74
N LEU A 142 23.53 -13.37 19.00
CA LEU A 142 24.41 -13.36 20.16
C LEU A 142 24.40 -14.70 20.93
N ASP A 143 23.83 -15.74 20.35
CA ASP A 143 23.63 -17.04 20.99
C ASP A 143 24.99 -17.62 21.43
N GLY A 144 25.10 -18.17 22.64
CA GLY A 144 26.35 -18.79 23.10
C GLY A 144 27.49 -17.80 23.44
N THR A 145 27.19 -16.52 23.63
CA THR A 145 28.12 -15.50 24.18
C THR A 145 27.92 -15.30 25.69
N HIS A 146 28.76 -14.48 26.34
CA HIS A 146 28.59 -14.07 27.74
C HIS A 146 27.75 -12.79 27.92
N ILE A 147 26.90 -12.46 26.94
CA ILE A 147 25.92 -11.37 27.04
C ILE A 147 24.68 -11.89 27.78
N GLY A 148 24.24 -11.16 28.81
CA GLY A 148 23.06 -11.53 29.59
C GLY A 148 21.76 -11.48 28.77
N THR A 149 20.80 -12.36 29.08
CA THR A 149 19.52 -12.48 28.38
C THR A 149 18.74 -11.16 28.29
N ASN A 150 18.75 -10.35 29.35
CA ASN A 150 18.08 -9.04 29.35
C ASN A 150 18.63 -8.09 28.27
N VAL A 151 19.95 -8.09 28.08
CA VAL A 151 20.62 -7.27 27.07
C VAL A 151 20.39 -7.83 25.68
N SER A 152 20.41 -9.16 25.54
CA SER A 152 20.08 -9.82 24.28
C SER A 152 18.64 -9.52 23.84
N ASN A 153 17.67 -9.53 24.76
CA ASN A 153 16.29 -9.17 24.46
C ASN A 153 16.18 -7.71 24.00
N LEU A 154 16.87 -6.78 24.65
CA LEU A 154 16.91 -5.37 24.21
C LEU A 154 17.50 -5.22 22.79
N ILE A 155 18.54 -5.99 22.47
CA ILE A 155 19.16 -6.01 21.14
C ILE A 155 18.19 -6.60 20.11
N ASN A 156 17.46 -7.66 20.46
CA ASN A 156 16.40 -8.23 19.61
C ASN A 156 15.26 -7.21 19.39
N ASP A 157 14.77 -6.54 20.44
CA ASP A 157 13.73 -5.50 20.31
C ASP A 157 14.19 -4.32 19.43
N LEU A 158 15.49 -4.00 19.44
CA LEU A 158 16.07 -3.00 18.52
C LEU A 158 16.11 -3.52 17.09
N CYS A 159 16.49 -4.78 16.89
CA CYS A 159 16.49 -5.45 15.61
C CYS A 159 15.08 -5.52 15.02
N ASP A 160 14.08 -5.91 15.81
CA ASP A 160 12.67 -5.98 15.41
C ASP A 160 12.14 -4.60 15.02
N ARG A 161 12.45 -3.55 15.80
CA ARG A 161 12.10 -2.17 15.40
C ARG A 161 12.77 -1.73 14.12
N ASN A 162 14.04 -2.07 13.91
CA ASN A 162 14.71 -1.77 12.64
C ASN A 162 14.07 -2.55 11.49
N HIS A 163 13.74 -3.83 11.71
CA HIS A 163 13.03 -4.66 10.74
C HIS A 163 11.67 -4.05 10.39
N GLU A 164 10.88 -3.65 11.37
CA GLU A 164 9.61 -2.98 11.19
C GLU A 164 9.77 -1.62 10.51
N GLU A 165 10.76 -0.81 10.87
CA GLU A 165 11.04 0.47 10.21
C GLU A 165 11.38 0.25 8.73
N VAL A 166 12.23 -0.73 8.43
CA VAL A 166 12.58 -1.10 7.06
C VAL A 166 11.34 -1.65 6.34
N ALA A 167 10.58 -2.57 6.94
CA ALA A 167 9.35 -3.13 6.37
C ALA A 167 8.27 -2.06 6.10
N ASN A 168 8.02 -1.20 7.08
CA ASN A 168 7.07 -0.10 6.99
C ASN A 168 7.57 1.04 6.09
N TYR A 169 8.90 1.14 5.86
CA TYR A 169 9.43 1.99 4.81
C TYR A 169 8.91 1.61 3.42
N TYR A 170 8.57 0.33 3.23
CA TYR A 170 7.94 -0.20 2.03
C TYR A 170 6.42 -0.30 2.14
N ALA A 171 5.79 0.22 3.20
CA ALA A 171 4.34 0.36 3.18
C ALA A 171 3.98 1.21 1.96
N ASP A 172 3.05 0.70 1.14
CA ASP A 172 2.54 1.34 -0.07
C ASP A 172 1.82 2.65 0.29
N ASP A 173 2.59 3.70 0.63
CA ASP A 173 2.15 5.03 1.05
C ASP A 173 2.56 6.07 0.01
N TYR A 174 1.55 6.68 -0.60
CA TYR A 174 1.70 7.69 -1.62
C TYR A 174 2.62 8.83 -1.18
N PHE A 175 2.46 9.38 0.04
CA PHE A 175 3.25 10.52 0.48
C PHE A 175 4.72 10.16 0.71
N ARG A 176 4.97 8.94 1.20
CA ARG A 176 6.34 8.44 1.38
C ARG A 176 7.05 8.30 0.04
N MET A 177 6.39 7.69 -0.94
CA MET A 177 6.92 7.56 -2.30
C MET A 177 7.13 8.92 -2.96
N LYS A 178 6.18 9.84 -2.79
CA LYS A 178 6.31 11.21 -3.30
C LYS A 178 7.47 11.97 -2.63
N ASN A 179 7.69 11.78 -1.33
CA ASN A 179 8.82 12.38 -0.63
C ASN A 179 10.16 11.84 -1.15
N ILE A 180 10.26 10.53 -1.39
CA ILE A 180 11.45 9.92 -2.03
C ILE A 180 11.68 10.54 -3.41
N PHE A 181 10.62 10.71 -4.21
CA PHE A 181 10.73 11.37 -5.50
C PHE A 181 11.27 12.80 -5.36
N ASN A 182 10.69 13.61 -4.47
CA ASN A 182 11.10 15.00 -4.26
C ASN A 182 12.54 15.10 -3.75
N TYR A 183 12.99 14.14 -2.92
CA TYR A 183 14.38 14.05 -2.50
C TYR A 183 15.33 13.80 -3.68
N LEU A 184 14.92 12.97 -4.64
CA LEU A 184 15.69 12.67 -5.84
C LEU A 184 15.59 13.79 -6.90
N ASP A 185 14.46 14.50 -6.93
CA ASP A 185 14.14 15.64 -7.80
C ASP A 185 14.56 16.96 -7.13
N GLY A 186 15.83 17.07 -6.75
CA GLY A 186 16.34 18.21 -5.99
C GLY A 186 16.20 19.57 -6.68
N ASP A 187 15.92 19.60 -8.00
CA ASP A 187 15.64 20.81 -8.77
C ASP A 187 14.14 21.10 -8.96
N GLY A 188 13.26 20.23 -8.49
CA GLY A 188 11.80 20.34 -8.62
C GLY A 188 11.32 20.30 -10.08
N SER A 189 12.09 19.69 -10.97
CA SER A 189 11.77 19.64 -12.41
C SER A 189 10.59 18.71 -12.72
N GLY A 190 10.26 17.79 -11.80
CA GLY A 190 9.36 16.68 -12.03
C GLY A 190 9.99 15.52 -12.80
N TRP A 191 11.33 15.51 -12.95
CA TRP A 191 12.08 14.51 -13.70
C TRP A 191 13.31 14.04 -12.93
N VAL A 192 13.42 12.73 -12.74
CA VAL A 192 14.56 12.12 -12.04
C VAL A 192 15.35 11.26 -13.00
N LEU A 193 16.67 11.41 -13.01
CA LEU A 193 17.57 10.49 -13.72
C LEU A 193 17.40 9.09 -13.14
N LEU A 194 17.09 8.10 -13.98
CA LEU A 194 16.93 6.71 -13.57
C LEU A 194 18.17 6.19 -12.82
N ARG A 195 19.35 6.66 -13.23
CA ARG A 195 20.63 6.37 -12.56
C ARG A 195 20.68 6.96 -11.14
N SER A 196 20.27 8.21 -10.95
CA SER A 196 20.25 8.87 -9.64
C SER A 196 19.26 8.19 -8.71
N LEU A 197 18.12 7.76 -9.26
CA LEU A 197 17.13 7.00 -8.52
C LEU A 197 17.69 5.70 -7.94
N VAL A 198 18.50 4.99 -8.72
CA VAL A 198 19.16 3.75 -8.26
C VAL A 198 20.32 4.08 -7.31
N LEU A 199 21.11 5.13 -7.55
CA LEU A 199 22.34 5.36 -6.79
C LEU A 199 22.16 6.15 -5.49
N ASN A 200 21.14 7.01 -5.42
CA ASN A 200 20.95 7.94 -4.31
C ASN A 200 19.79 7.51 -3.40
N THR A 201 19.27 6.30 -3.58
CA THR A 201 18.24 5.77 -2.71
C THR A 201 18.80 5.59 -1.29
N PRO A 202 18.15 6.10 -0.23
CA PRO A 202 18.69 6.06 1.14
C PRO A 202 18.85 4.65 1.71
N PHE A 203 18.15 3.66 1.14
CA PHE A 203 18.18 2.28 1.58
C PHE A 203 18.54 1.35 0.41
N PRO A 204 19.58 0.51 0.53
CA PRO A 204 19.91 -0.42 -0.54
C PRO A 204 18.80 -1.39 -0.89
N VAL A 205 17.99 -1.80 0.10
CA VAL A 205 16.82 -2.65 -0.18
C VAL A 205 15.87 -1.99 -1.19
N LEU A 206 15.63 -0.68 -1.06
CA LEU A 206 14.83 0.08 -2.01
C LEU A 206 15.54 0.20 -3.37
N GLN A 207 16.85 0.43 -3.37
CA GLN A 207 17.64 0.43 -4.61
C GLN A 207 17.49 -0.89 -5.38
N GLU A 208 17.57 -2.03 -4.68
CA GLU A 208 17.44 -3.36 -5.25
C GLU A 208 16.06 -3.59 -5.85
N GLN A 209 15.00 -3.27 -5.09
CA GLN A 209 13.61 -3.32 -5.56
C GLN A 209 13.38 -2.46 -6.78
N LEU A 210 13.91 -1.23 -6.76
CA LEU A 210 13.81 -0.30 -7.87
C LEU A 210 14.49 -0.89 -9.11
N ILE A 211 15.70 -1.44 -8.98
CA ILE A 211 16.40 -2.10 -10.09
C ILE A 211 15.56 -3.23 -10.65
N GLU A 212 15.01 -4.09 -9.80
CA GLU A 212 14.17 -5.22 -10.19
C GLU A 212 12.92 -4.73 -10.94
N ARG A 213 12.15 -3.81 -10.36
CA ARG A 213 10.94 -3.28 -10.99
C ARG A 213 11.21 -2.50 -12.27
N ILE A 214 12.29 -1.72 -12.33
CA ILE A 214 12.72 -1.02 -13.55
C ILE A 214 13.03 -2.02 -14.66
N SER A 215 13.62 -3.16 -14.32
CA SER A 215 13.97 -4.18 -15.30
C SER A 215 12.75 -4.92 -15.86
N VAL A 216 11.79 -5.21 -14.99
CA VAL A 216 10.57 -5.96 -15.30
C VAL A 216 9.63 -5.04 -16.08
N ARG A 217 9.34 -3.84 -15.55
CA ARG A 217 8.35 -2.93 -16.14
C ARG A 217 8.88 -2.05 -17.27
N ARG A 218 10.20 -1.87 -17.37
CA ARG A 218 10.86 -1.05 -18.41
C ARG A 218 10.18 0.31 -18.60
N PRO A 219 10.19 1.17 -17.58
CA PRO A 219 9.43 2.42 -17.59
C PRO A 219 9.78 3.30 -18.77
N ARG A 220 8.79 4.03 -19.27
CA ARG A 220 8.98 5.02 -20.34
C ARG A 220 9.93 6.11 -19.85
N LYS A 221 11.10 6.18 -20.48
CA LYS A 221 12.15 7.15 -20.17
C LYS A 221 12.35 8.14 -21.31
N ARG A 222 12.88 9.32 -20.99
CA ARG A 222 13.35 10.29 -21.98
C ARG A 222 14.67 9.86 -22.62
N SER A 223 15.07 10.57 -23.68
CA SER A 223 16.35 10.37 -24.36
C SER A 223 17.56 10.63 -23.47
N ASP A 224 17.41 11.46 -22.43
CA ASP A 224 18.42 11.72 -21.40
C ASP A 224 18.41 10.69 -20.25
N GLY A 225 17.53 9.68 -20.30
CA GLY A 225 17.40 8.66 -19.27
C GLY A 225 16.66 9.12 -18.01
N THR A 226 15.97 10.26 -18.05
CA THR A 226 15.08 10.69 -16.96
C THR A 226 13.69 10.05 -17.06
N ILE A 227 13.04 9.87 -15.92
CA ILE A 227 11.65 9.41 -15.79
C ILE A 227 10.81 10.50 -15.10
N SER A 228 9.52 10.58 -15.43
CA SER A 228 8.60 11.51 -14.78
C SER A 228 8.20 11.02 -13.39
N VAL A 229 7.61 11.90 -12.58
CA VAL A 229 7.02 11.51 -11.29
C VAL A 229 5.93 10.44 -11.44
N ASP A 230 5.11 10.52 -12.48
CA ASP A 230 4.05 9.53 -12.71
C ASP A 230 4.63 8.16 -13.06
N ALA A 231 5.66 8.12 -13.91
CA ALA A 231 6.35 6.87 -14.25
C ALA A 231 7.10 6.31 -13.03
N PHE A 232 7.66 7.18 -12.17
CA PHE A 232 8.25 6.77 -10.91
C PHE A 232 7.22 6.15 -9.98
N LEU A 233 6.12 6.85 -9.71
CA LEU A 233 5.05 6.37 -8.83
C LEU A 233 4.42 5.09 -9.37
N GLU A 234 4.25 4.95 -10.69
CA GLU A 234 3.80 3.70 -11.29
C GLU A 234 4.78 2.53 -11.04
N LEU A 235 6.08 2.78 -10.89
CA LEU A 235 7.05 1.76 -10.53
C LEU A 235 7.03 1.45 -9.03
N VAL A 236 6.93 2.45 -8.18
CA VAL A 236 7.14 2.29 -6.72
C VAL A 236 5.86 2.07 -5.92
N TYR A 237 4.79 2.75 -6.31
CA TYR A 237 3.51 2.72 -5.63
C TYR A 237 2.62 1.67 -6.29
N TYR A 238 2.40 0.56 -5.60
CA TYR A 238 1.74 -0.62 -6.13
C TYR A 238 0.30 -0.30 -6.56
N ASN A 239 -0.42 0.45 -5.73
CA ASN A 239 -1.79 0.86 -6.00
C ASN A 239 -1.93 2.13 -6.86
N TYR A 240 -0.87 2.55 -7.58
CA TYR A 240 -0.91 3.75 -8.43
C TYR A 240 -1.95 3.64 -9.54
N LYS A 241 -2.89 4.60 -9.58
CA LYS A 241 -3.93 4.73 -10.60
C LYS A 241 -3.47 5.63 -11.72
N THR A 242 -3.51 5.11 -12.94
CA THR A 242 -3.21 5.83 -14.17
C THR A 242 -4.39 6.70 -14.63
N GLU A 243 -4.14 7.68 -15.50
CA GLU A 243 -5.21 8.52 -16.08
C GLU A 243 -6.31 7.70 -16.75
N VAL A 244 -5.94 6.63 -17.44
CA VAL A 244 -6.88 5.75 -18.16
C VAL A 244 -7.81 5.04 -17.19
N GLU A 245 -7.26 4.51 -16.09
CA GLU A 245 -8.06 3.86 -15.05
C GLU A 245 -8.94 4.85 -14.30
N ILE A 246 -8.43 6.05 -14.02
CA ILE A 246 -9.22 7.12 -13.40
C ILE A 246 -10.39 7.51 -14.31
N ALA A 247 -10.14 7.68 -15.61
CA ALA A 247 -11.17 7.99 -16.58
C ALA A 247 -12.20 6.85 -16.74
N LYS A 248 -11.75 5.59 -16.67
CA LYS A 248 -12.62 4.41 -16.66
C LYS A 248 -13.49 4.41 -15.39
N ARG A 249 -12.87 4.51 -14.22
CA ARG A 249 -13.55 4.52 -12.90
C ARG A 249 -14.53 5.69 -12.76
N ALA A 250 -14.22 6.85 -13.35
CA ALA A 250 -15.15 7.98 -13.39
C ALA A 250 -16.43 7.67 -14.20
N LYS A 251 -16.34 6.84 -15.25
CA LYS A 251 -17.49 6.45 -16.07
C LYS A 251 -18.29 5.29 -15.49
N GLU A 252 -17.69 4.49 -14.60
CA GLU A 252 -18.34 3.36 -13.95
C GLU A 252 -19.54 3.79 -13.09
N GLU A 253 -20.56 2.95 -13.04
CA GLU A 253 -21.69 3.14 -12.14
C GLU A 253 -21.25 2.98 -10.68
N ASP A 254 -21.89 3.71 -9.78
CA ASP A 254 -21.56 3.64 -8.37
C ASP A 254 -22.24 2.44 -7.71
N THR A 255 -21.65 1.26 -7.92
CA THR A 255 -22.09 0.00 -7.34
C THR A 255 -22.07 0.04 -5.82
N ASP A 256 -21.11 0.74 -5.23
CA ASP A 256 -20.97 0.87 -3.78
C ASP A 256 -22.15 1.62 -3.19
N TYR A 257 -22.53 2.76 -3.80
CA TYR A 257 -23.72 3.51 -3.44
C TYR A 257 -24.99 2.67 -3.61
N HIS A 258 -25.14 1.95 -4.73
CA HIS A 258 -26.28 1.06 -4.97
C HIS A 258 -26.40 -0.03 -3.88
N ASN A 259 -25.28 -0.68 -3.54
CA ASN A 259 -25.23 -1.73 -2.53
C ASN A 259 -25.57 -1.19 -1.14
N ILE A 260 -25.02 -0.04 -0.74
CA ILE A 260 -25.33 0.58 0.56
C ILE A 260 -26.84 0.85 0.69
N ILE A 261 -27.46 1.51 -0.29
CA ILE A 261 -28.88 1.85 -0.25
C ILE A 261 -29.74 0.58 -0.25
N THR A 262 -29.41 -0.41 -1.08
CA THR A 262 -30.16 -1.67 -1.15
C THR A 262 -30.07 -2.45 0.16
N ASN A 263 -28.86 -2.54 0.73
CA ASN A 263 -28.61 -3.25 1.99
C ASN A 263 -29.34 -2.58 3.16
N TRP A 264 -29.36 -1.25 3.21
CA TRP A 264 -30.15 -0.52 4.20
C TRP A 264 -31.64 -0.82 4.13
N LYS A 265 -32.21 -0.87 2.92
CA LYS A 265 -33.62 -1.21 2.75
C LYS A 265 -33.89 -2.65 3.17
N ARG A 266 -33.09 -3.61 2.70
CA ARG A 266 -33.24 -5.03 3.08
C ARG A 266 -33.15 -5.24 4.59
N LEU A 267 -32.26 -4.55 5.27
CA LEU A 267 -32.16 -4.60 6.74
C LEU A 267 -33.37 -3.97 7.42
N LEU A 268 -33.89 -2.85 6.90
CA LEU A 268 -35.10 -2.22 7.43
C LEU A 268 -36.34 -3.11 7.22
N ASP A 269 -36.51 -3.67 6.02
CA ASP A 269 -37.61 -4.56 5.68
C ASP A 269 -37.58 -5.82 6.57
N ALA A 270 -36.39 -6.37 6.81
CA ALA A 270 -36.18 -7.48 7.74
C ALA A 270 -36.51 -7.14 9.20
N MET A 271 -36.22 -5.92 9.66
CA MET A 271 -36.57 -5.46 11.02
C MET A 271 -38.06 -5.15 11.18
N GLU A 272 -38.69 -4.61 10.14
CA GLU A 272 -40.11 -4.20 10.16
C GLU A 272 -41.06 -5.40 9.96
N GLY A 273 -40.53 -6.53 9.48
CA GLY A 273 -41.27 -7.78 9.33
C GLY A 273 -42.20 -7.81 8.13
N ASP A 274 -42.01 -6.90 7.17
CA ASP A 274 -42.67 -6.95 5.86
C ASP A 274 -41.96 -8.04 5.03
N GLY A 275 -42.11 -9.30 5.45
CA GLY A 275 -41.52 -10.47 4.79
C GLY A 275 -42.05 -10.73 3.38
N THR A 276 -42.88 -9.84 2.84
CA THR A 276 -43.51 -9.92 1.52
C THR A 276 -42.48 -9.95 0.39
N GLU A 277 -41.41 -9.16 0.48
CA GLU A 277 -40.31 -9.17 -0.50
C GLU A 277 -39.49 -10.47 -0.42
N ALA A 278 -39.20 -10.97 0.78
CA ALA A 278 -38.46 -12.22 0.96
C ALA A 278 -39.26 -13.43 0.44
N LEU A 279 -40.57 -13.47 0.71
CA LEU A 279 -41.49 -14.47 0.14
C LEU A 279 -41.53 -14.40 -1.38
N LYS A 280 -41.54 -13.19 -1.95
CA LYS A 280 -41.53 -12.98 -3.40
C LYS A 280 -40.23 -13.45 -4.04
N GLU A 281 -39.07 -13.13 -3.48
CA GLU A 281 -37.77 -13.63 -3.96
C GLU A 281 -37.69 -15.17 -3.92
N VAL A 282 -38.18 -15.80 -2.85
CA VAL A 282 -38.23 -17.28 -2.74
C VAL A 282 -39.18 -17.87 -3.79
N ARG A 283 -40.34 -17.25 -4.01
CA ARG A 283 -41.31 -17.69 -5.04
C ARG A 283 -40.74 -17.56 -6.44
N GLU A 284 -40.10 -16.44 -6.76
CA GLU A 284 -39.45 -16.21 -8.07
C GLU A 284 -38.30 -17.20 -8.30
N ARG A 285 -37.50 -17.49 -7.27
CA ARG A 285 -36.42 -18.48 -7.37
C ARG A 285 -36.95 -19.89 -7.62
N ARG A 286 -37.99 -20.30 -6.89
CA ARG A 286 -38.67 -21.58 -7.15
C ARG A 286 -39.26 -21.63 -8.55
N LYS A 287 -39.88 -20.54 -9.03
CA LYS A 287 -40.40 -20.44 -10.39
C LYS A 287 -39.30 -20.56 -11.45
N SER A 288 -38.12 -19.99 -11.20
CA SER A 288 -36.96 -20.14 -12.09
C SER A 288 -36.33 -21.53 -12.07
N GLU A 289 -36.43 -22.26 -10.95
CA GLU A 289 -35.89 -23.62 -10.80
C GLU A 289 -36.86 -24.69 -11.34
N ALA A 290 -38.18 -24.42 -11.37
CA ALA A 290 -39.21 -25.37 -11.79
C ALA A 290 -39.36 -25.55 -13.32
N GLY A 291 -38.74 -24.71 -14.15
CA GLY A 291 -38.92 -24.74 -15.60
C GLY A 291 -40.26 -24.12 -16.04
N GLU A 292 -40.32 -23.57 -17.24
CA GLU A 292 -41.45 -22.74 -17.72
C GLU A 292 -42.70 -23.55 -18.15
N ASP A 293 -42.74 -24.87 -17.98
CA ASP A 293 -43.71 -25.74 -18.67
C ASP A 293 -44.87 -26.29 -17.81
N ASP A 294 -44.92 -26.02 -16.50
CA ASP A 294 -45.99 -26.50 -15.60
C ASP A 294 -46.83 -25.32 -15.05
N ASP A 295 -47.74 -24.80 -15.88
CA ASP A 295 -48.62 -23.64 -15.57
C ASP A 295 -49.89 -23.98 -14.76
N ASP A 296 -50.12 -25.24 -14.35
CA ASP A 296 -51.46 -25.70 -13.94
C ASP A 296 -51.68 -26.08 -12.46
N ASP A 297 -50.71 -25.94 -11.54
CA ASP A 297 -50.89 -26.35 -10.11
C ASP A 297 -50.39 -25.30 -9.08
N ASP A 298 -50.87 -24.05 -9.14
CA ASP A 298 -50.38 -22.92 -8.30
C ASP A 298 -51.13 -22.73 -6.94
N ASP A 299 -52.00 -23.67 -6.53
CA ASP A 299 -52.99 -23.46 -5.44
C ASP A 299 -52.65 -24.08 -4.05
N PHE A 300 -51.47 -24.68 -3.84
CA PHE A 300 -51.16 -25.39 -2.57
C PHE A 300 -49.96 -24.87 -1.75
N ILE A 301 -49.52 -23.64 -1.95
CA ILE A 301 -48.58 -23.03 -0.98
C ILE A 301 -49.39 -22.55 0.22
N ASN A 302 -49.42 -23.37 1.27
CA ASN A 302 -50.02 -23.02 2.57
C ASN A 302 -49.51 -21.64 3.04
N ASP A 303 -50.44 -20.70 3.20
CA ASP A 303 -50.22 -19.32 3.66
C ASP A 303 -49.67 -19.25 5.11
N ASP A 304 -49.52 -20.39 5.78
CA ASP A 304 -49.08 -20.52 7.17
C ASP A 304 -47.56 -20.40 7.38
N GLN A 305 -46.77 -20.17 6.32
CA GLN A 305 -45.32 -19.93 6.44
C GLN A 305 -44.94 -18.46 6.25
N VAL A 306 -45.84 -17.51 6.52
CA VAL A 306 -45.43 -16.10 6.61
C VAL A 306 -44.47 -15.95 7.78
N PRO A 307 -43.22 -15.55 7.53
CA PRO A 307 -42.24 -15.45 8.59
C PRO A 307 -42.70 -14.43 9.64
N GLU A 308 -42.71 -14.83 10.90
CA GLU A 308 -43.25 -14.00 11.97
C GLU A 308 -42.52 -12.64 12.05
N LYS A 309 -43.28 -11.57 12.30
CA LYS A 309 -42.75 -10.20 12.44
C LYS A 309 -41.79 -10.15 13.62
N LEU A 310 -40.55 -9.77 13.35
CA LEU A 310 -39.54 -9.60 14.40
C LEU A 310 -39.90 -8.34 15.23
N PRO A 311 -39.95 -8.40 16.56
CA PRO A 311 -40.30 -7.27 17.42
C PRO A 311 -39.08 -6.36 17.62
N VAL A 312 -38.55 -5.78 16.53
CA VAL A 312 -37.25 -5.11 16.52
C VAL A 312 -37.38 -3.64 16.09
N LEU A 313 -36.75 -2.74 16.85
CA LEU A 313 -36.58 -1.34 16.45
C LEU A 313 -35.19 -1.10 15.87
N PRO A 314 -35.08 -0.46 14.68
CA PRO A 314 -33.80 -0.13 14.07
C PRO A 314 -33.00 0.88 14.91
N PRO A 315 -31.65 0.79 14.93
CA PRO A 315 -30.82 1.79 15.57
C PRO A 315 -30.95 3.14 14.87
N ALA A 316 -30.98 4.24 15.64
CA ALA A 316 -31.04 5.59 15.09
C ALA A 316 -29.82 5.94 14.21
N ASP A 317 -28.68 5.28 14.43
CA ASP A 317 -27.44 5.44 13.67
C ASP A 317 -27.17 4.31 12.66
N LEU A 318 -28.22 3.64 12.16
CA LEU A 318 -28.13 2.59 11.13
C LEU A 318 -27.34 3.02 9.89
N TYR A 319 -27.36 4.31 9.53
CA TYR A 319 -26.60 4.89 8.42
C TYR A 319 -25.08 4.72 8.54
N ARG A 320 -24.56 4.33 9.72
CA ARG A 320 -23.14 4.00 9.95
C ARG A 320 -22.77 2.58 9.52
N LEU A 321 -23.75 1.73 9.16
CA LEU A 321 -23.49 0.40 8.61
C LEU A 321 -23.43 0.47 7.07
N ARG A 322 -22.26 0.68 6.49
CA ARG A 322 -22.09 0.78 5.04
C ARG A 322 -21.45 -0.47 4.46
N ILE A 323 -22.28 -1.40 4.03
CA ILE A 323 -21.84 -2.62 3.34
C ILE A 323 -21.73 -2.29 1.85
N ARG A 324 -20.50 -2.17 1.35
CA ARG A 324 -20.19 -1.65 -0.01
C ARG A 324 -19.93 -2.73 -1.03
N SER A 325 -19.06 -3.67 -0.69
CA SER A 325 -18.55 -4.72 -1.59
C SER A 325 -19.54 -5.85 -1.83
N HIS A 326 -20.51 -6.01 -0.93
CA HIS A 326 -21.45 -7.13 -0.95
C HIS A 326 -22.89 -6.63 -0.99
N LYS A 327 -23.72 -7.25 -1.82
CA LYS A 327 -25.17 -6.99 -1.88
C LYS A 327 -25.86 -8.09 -1.08
N LEU A 328 -26.39 -7.73 0.09
CA LEU A 328 -27.06 -8.67 1.00
C LEU A 328 -28.30 -9.25 0.34
N GLY A 329 -28.50 -10.57 0.43
CA GLY A 329 -29.79 -11.22 0.14
C GLY A 329 -30.89 -10.82 1.13
N ALA A 330 -32.18 -10.97 0.80
CA ALA A 330 -33.25 -10.74 1.78
C ALA A 330 -33.16 -11.71 2.97
N ALA A 331 -32.87 -12.99 2.69
CA ALA A 331 -32.65 -14.01 3.72
C ALA A 331 -31.42 -13.71 4.59
N GLU A 332 -30.30 -13.31 3.97
CA GLU A 332 -29.08 -12.94 4.67
C GLU A 332 -29.28 -11.71 5.57
N ALA A 333 -29.98 -10.68 5.09
CA ALA A 333 -30.34 -9.52 5.89
C ALA A 333 -31.20 -9.91 7.11
N ARG A 334 -32.13 -10.86 6.95
CA ARG A 334 -32.93 -11.39 8.05
C ARG A 334 -32.06 -12.13 9.08
N GLU A 335 -31.17 -13.01 8.63
CA GLU A 335 -30.26 -13.76 9.51
C GLU A 335 -29.35 -12.80 10.32
N ILE A 336 -28.85 -11.73 9.68
CA ILE A 336 -28.09 -10.68 10.37
C ILE A 336 -28.93 -10.00 11.45
N VAL A 337 -30.20 -9.70 11.18
CA VAL A 337 -31.10 -9.04 12.16
C VAL A 337 -31.44 -10.00 13.32
N GLU A 338 -31.69 -11.27 13.04
CA GLU A 338 -31.97 -12.30 14.04
C GLU A 338 -30.76 -12.53 14.96
N GLU A 339 -29.56 -12.65 14.40
CA GLU A 339 -28.33 -12.79 15.20
C GLU A 339 -28.02 -11.51 15.98
N ALA A 340 -28.26 -10.32 15.40
CA ALA A 340 -28.12 -9.06 16.11
C ALA A 340 -29.09 -8.95 17.29
N MET A 341 -30.33 -9.44 17.12
CA MET A 341 -31.33 -9.50 18.18
C MET A 341 -30.88 -10.44 19.30
N ARG A 342 -30.36 -11.62 18.95
CA ARG A 342 -29.81 -12.57 19.93
C ARG A 342 -28.67 -11.96 20.74
N LEU A 343 -27.72 -11.31 20.07
CA LEU A 343 -26.60 -10.61 20.70
C LEU A 343 -27.06 -9.45 21.60
N GLN A 344 -28.10 -8.74 21.21
CA GLN A 344 -28.67 -7.64 22.00
C GLN A 344 -29.35 -8.16 23.27
N ILE A 345 -30.11 -9.25 23.18
CA ILE A 345 -30.76 -9.89 24.34
C ILE A 345 -29.71 -10.37 25.36
N ASP A 346 -28.62 -11.02 24.90
CA ASP A 346 -27.50 -11.42 25.76
C ASP A 346 -26.82 -10.21 26.42
N ALA A 347 -26.61 -9.12 25.66
CA ALA A 347 -26.04 -7.89 26.22
C ALA A 347 -26.94 -7.24 27.29
N ASP A 348 -28.25 -7.23 27.08
CA ASP A 348 -29.22 -6.67 28.03
C ASP A 348 -29.40 -7.56 29.27
N ALA A 349 -29.29 -8.88 29.13
CA ALA A 349 -29.27 -9.83 30.25
C ALA A 349 -28.06 -9.57 31.17
N ARG A 350 -26.85 -9.44 30.59
CA ARG A 350 -25.63 -9.14 31.36
C ARG A 350 -25.67 -7.79 32.06
N ARG A 351 -26.28 -6.77 31.43
CA ARG A 351 -26.48 -5.45 32.06
C ARG A 351 -27.44 -5.53 33.24
N SER A 352 -28.48 -6.36 33.13
CA SER A 352 -29.46 -6.57 34.19
C SER A 352 -28.84 -7.30 35.39
N GLU A 353 -28.00 -8.31 35.14
CA GLU A 353 -27.24 -9.02 36.17
C GLU A 353 -26.21 -8.10 36.87
N GLY A 354 -25.47 -7.30 36.09
CA GLY A 354 -24.52 -6.33 36.65
C GLY A 354 -25.18 -5.27 37.53
N ALA A 355 -26.33 -4.73 37.09
CA ALA A 355 -27.09 -3.76 37.87
C ALA A 355 -27.70 -4.37 39.15
N ALA A 356 -28.09 -5.64 39.12
CA ALA A 356 -28.53 -6.36 40.32
C ALA A 356 -27.37 -6.61 41.30
N GLY A 357 -26.18 -6.95 40.78
CA GLY A 357 -24.97 -7.14 41.57
C GLY A 357 -24.46 -5.85 42.24
N GLU A 358 -24.47 -4.71 41.54
CA GLU A 358 -24.09 -3.42 42.12
C GLU A 358 -25.07 -2.93 43.19
N LYS A 359 -26.38 -3.19 43.03
CA LYS A 359 -27.37 -2.90 44.07
C LYS A 359 -27.21 -3.80 45.30
N ALA A 360 -26.90 -5.08 45.11
CA ALA A 360 -26.65 -6.01 46.22
C ALA A 360 -25.35 -5.69 47.00
N ALA A 361 -24.37 -5.04 46.37
CA ALA A 361 -23.13 -4.61 47.04
C ALA A 361 -23.25 -3.24 47.75
N GLY A 362 -24.25 -2.42 47.38
CA GLY A 362 -24.46 -1.07 47.93
C GLY A 362 -25.45 -0.98 49.10
N ASP A 363 -26.26 -2.02 49.35
CA ASP A 363 -27.37 -1.97 50.31
C ASP A 363 -27.08 -2.76 51.59
N ASN A 364 -26.09 -2.29 52.36
CA ASN A 364 -25.75 -2.84 53.67
C ASN A 364 -26.34 -2.04 54.84
N GLY A 365 -27.49 -1.36 54.63
CA GLY A 365 -28.22 -0.76 55.74
C GLY A 365 -29.34 0.19 55.31
N ASN A 366 -30.55 -0.32 55.17
CA ASN A 366 -31.64 -0.07 56.12
C ASN A 366 -32.89 -0.85 55.67
N CYS A 367 -33.30 -1.83 56.46
CA CYS A 367 -34.48 -2.66 56.21
C CYS A 367 -35.76 -1.96 56.68
N ASP A 368 -36.55 -1.41 55.74
CA ASP A 368 -37.95 -1.08 55.97
C ASP A 368 -38.83 -1.84 54.97
N GLU A 369 -39.51 -2.86 55.51
CA GLU A 369 -40.50 -3.70 54.85
C GLU A 369 -41.81 -2.92 54.68
N ASN A 370 -42.17 -2.57 53.44
CA ASN A 370 -43.57 -2.62 52.96
C ASN A 370 -43.70 -2.08 51.52
N SER A 371 -43.93 -2.97 50.56
CA SER A 371 -44.88 -2.67 49.48
C SER A 371 -45.29 -3.95 48.73
N ASN A 372 -46.57 -4.27 48.86
CA ASN A 372 -47.35 -5.09 47.91
C ASN A 372 -47.17 -4.48 46.50
N GLY A 373 -46.90 -5.21 45.43
CA GLY A 373 -47.42 -6.51 45.07
C GLY A 373 -48.60 -6.33 44.10
N ASP A 374 -48.31 -5.99 42.84
CA ASP A 374 -49.21 -6.17 41.69
C ASP A 374 -48.41 -6.05 40.38
N GLY A 375 -47.74 -7.13 39.99
CA GLY A 375 -47.02 -7.26 38.73
C GLY A 375 -47.86 -8.07 37.74
N ALA A 376 -48.71 -7.41 36.97
CA ALA A 376 -49.45 -8.03 35.87
C ALA A 376 -48.45 -8.55 34.81
N ALA A 377 -48.45 -9.87 34.59
CA ALA A 377 -47.73 -10.55 33.52
C ALA A 377 -48.33 -10.14 32.16
N ASN A 378 -47.92 -8.98 31.67
CA ASN A 378 -48.28 -8.54 30.34
C ASN A 378 -47.39 -9.34 29.38
N ASP A 379 -47.98 -10.32 28.69
CA ASP A 379 -47.38 -11.15 27.62
C ASP A 379 -47.07 -10.33 26.35
N GLY A 380 -46.79 -9.04 26.54
CA GLY A 380 -46.43 -8.09 25.52
C GLY A 380 -45.03 -8.39 25.04
N ARG A 381 -44.96 -9.00 23.85
CA ARG A 381 -43.73 -9.26 23.09
C ARG A 381 -42.77 -8.07 23.22
N ARG A 382 -41.71 -8.25 24.00
CA ARG A 382 -40.77 -7.17 24.35
C ARG A 382 -40.09 -6.67 23.08
N VAL A 383 -40.33 -5.41 22.74
CA VAL A 383 -39.68 -4.77 21.59
C VAL A 383 -38.19 -4.58 21.90
N VAL A 384 -37.32 -5.19 21.11
CA VAL A 384 -35.87 -5.13 21.28
C VAL A 384 -35.31 -3.96 20.46
N GLN A 385 -34.62 -3.02 21.12
CA GLN A 385 -33.93 -1.92 20.45
C GLN A 385 -32.52 -2.38 20.07
N LEU A 386 -32.25 -2.55 18.78
CA LEU A 386 -30.93 -2.98 18.33
C LEU A 386 -29.88 -1.88 18.51
N SER A 387 -28.69 -2.28 18.96
CA SER A 387 -27.52 -1.42 18.98
C SER A 387 -26.61 -1.66 17.78
N MET A 388 -25.97 -0.59 17.29
CA MET A 388 -25.04 -0.62 16.16
C MET A 388 -23.85 -1.59 16.34
N PRO A 389 -23.26 -1.77 17.55
CA PRO A 389 -22.24 -2.78 17.79
C PRO A 389 -22.74 -4.22 17.60
N CYS A 390 -23.95 -4.54 18.04
CA CYS A 390 -24.54 -5.88 17.87
C CYS A 390 -24.77 -6.17 16.39
N LEU A 391 -25.30 -5.20 15.63
CA LEU A 391 -25.51 -5.35 14.20
C LEU A 391 -24.21 -5.54 13.42
N ARG A 392 -23.13 -4.83 13.78
CA ARG A 392 -21.79 -5.06 13.17
C ARG A 392 -21.23 -6.43 13.49
N ARG A 393 -21.44 -6.92 14.72
CA ARG A 393 -20.97 -8.23 15.14
C ARG A 393 -21.73 -9.35 14.41
N ALA A 394 -23.06 -9.21 14.31
CA ALA A 394 -23.92 -10.11 13.56
C ALA A 394 -23.57 -10.14 12.06
N TYR A 395 -23.36 -8.97 11.46
CA TYR A 395 -22.90 -8.91 10.07
C TYR A 395 -21.61 -9.69 9.86
N ARG A 396 -20.61 -9.53 10.75
CA ARG A 396 -19.33 -10.27 10.66
C ARG A 396 -19.47 -11.78 10.88
N SER A 397 -20.48 -12.23 11.62
CA SER A 397 -20.69 -13.66 11.87
C SER A 397 -21.45 -14.34 10.73
N VAL A 398 -22.43 -13.65 10.12
CA VAL A 398 -23.25 -14.17 9.03
C VAL A 398 -22.53 -14.01 7.70
N SER A 399 -22.09 -12.80 7.40
CA SER A 399 -21.34 -12.47 6.18
C SER A 399 -19.87 -12.30 6.55
N GLN A 400 -19.01 -13.25 6.19
CA GLN A 400 -17.57 -13.01 6.30
C GLN A 400 -17.17 -12.05 5.18
N PRO A 401 -16.91 -10.75 5.45
CA PRO A 401 -16.44 -9.87 4.38
C PRO A 401 -15.10 -10.41 3.89
N GLU A 402 -14.89 -10.43 2.58
CA GLU A 402 -13.58 -10.75 2.04
C GLU A 402 -12.54 -9.85 2.73
N PRO A 403 -11.47 -10.44 3.30
CA PRO A 403 -10.41 -9.64 3.88
C PRO A 403 -9.91 -8.69 2.81
N ARG A 404 -9.69 -7.42 3.18
CA ARG A 404 -9.05 -6.48 2.26
C ARG A 404 -7.73 -7.12 1.80
N PRO A 405 -7.36 -6.99 0.51
CA PRO A 405 -6.06 -7.46 0.07
C PRO A 405 -4.99 -6.82 0.96
N ASP A 406 -4.08 -7.64 1.48
CA ASP A 406 -3.02 -7.17 2.35
C ASP A 406 -2.25 -6.05 1.63
N ARG A 407 -2.01 -4.95 2.35
CA ARG A 407 -1.14 -3.88 1.84
C ARG A 407 0.19 -4.53 1.48
N PHE A 408 0.70 -4.21 0.30
CA PHE A 408 1.92 -4.82 -0.19
C PHE A 408 3.07 -4.59 0.78
N CYS A 409 3.56 -5.67 1.40
CA CYS A 409 4.71 -5.69 2.29
C CYS A 409 5.82 -6.49 1.62
N PHE A 410 6.66 -5.81 0.82
CA PHE A 410 7.71 -6.46 0.01
C PHE A 410 8.58 -7.46 0.81
N LEU A 411 8.94 -7.11 2.05
CA LEU A 411 9.81 -7.93 2.89
C LEU A 411 9.19 -9.27 3.29
N GLN A 412 7.86 -9.43 3.18
CA GLN A 412 7.20 -10.69 3.49
C GLN A 412 7.39 -11.74 2.37
N GLU A 413 7.66 -11.30 1.13
CA GLU A 413 7.75 -12.19 -0.04
C GLU A 413 9.16 -12.80 -0.23
N HIS A 414 10.19 -12.29 0.45
CA HIS A 414 11.58 -12.69 0.23
C HIS A 414 12.38 -12.82 1.54
N GLU A 415 13.26 -13.83 1.60
CA GLU A 415 14.19 -14.01 2.72
C GLU A 415 15.10 -12.78 2.91
N GLU A 416 15.58 -12.55 4.14
CA GLU A 416 16.45 -11.41 4.49
C GLU A 416 17.74 -11.34 3.64
N ASP A 417 18.18 -12.47 3.10
CA ASP A 417 19.36 -12.62 2.26
C ASP A 417 19.05 -12.50 0.75
N TYR A 418 17.79 -12.20 0.38
CA TYR A 418 17.39 -12.05 -1.00
C TYR A 418 18.13 -10.89 -1.66
N VAL A 419 18.66 -11.19 -2.84
CA VAL A 419 19.25 -10.20 -3.73
C VAL A 419 18.73 -10.53 -5.14
N PRO A 420 18.07 -9.57 -5.81
CA PRO A 420 17.43 -9.76 -7.10
C PRO A 420 18.32 -10.50 -8.11
N PRO A 421 17.76 -11.39 -8.94
CA PRO A 421 18.47 -12.14 -9.98
C PRO A 421 19.46 -11.30 -10.79
N MET A 422 19.08 -10.06 -11.12
CA MET A 422 19.92 -9.17 -11.90
C MET A 422 21.18 -8.69 -11.18
N LEU A 423 21.11 -8.54 -9.86
CA LEU A 423 22.27 -8.18 -9.04
C LEU A 423 23.19 -9.39 -8.81
N ARG A 424 22.70 -10.64 -8.92
CA ARG A 424 23.59 -11.84 -8.85
C ARG A 424 24.47 -12.02 -10.07
N ALA A 425 24.05 -11.56 -11.25
CA ALA A 425 24.83 -11.69 -12.47
C ALA A 425 26.09 -10.81 -12.50
N GLY A 426 26.33 -10.04 -11.41
CA GLY A 426 27.41 -9.06 -11.30
C GLY A 426 27.18 -7.84 -12.19
N SER A 427 27.97 -6.80 -11.95
CA SER A 427 27.97 -5.53 -12.70
C SER A 427 28.16 -5.65 -14.23
N ARG A 428 28.32 -6.85 -14.80
CA ARG A 428 28.46 -7.08 -16.25
C ARG A 428 27.13 -6.98 -17.01
N LEU A 429 26.00 -7.32 -16.38
CA LEU A 429 24.66 -7.06 -16.93
C LEU A 429 24.17 -5.65 -16.56
N ILE A 430 24.42 -5.22 -15.34
CA ILE A 430 24.14 -3.86 -14.86
C ILE A 430 25.44 -3.06 -14.81
N SER A 431 26.07 -2.85 -15.97
CA SER A 431 26.88 -1.64 -16.04
C SER A 431 25.86 -0.51 -15.93
N ILE A 432 26.04 0.42 -15.02
CA ILE A 432 25.17 1.60 -14.96
C ILE A 432 25.24 2.35 -16.31
N SER A 433 26.35 2.22 -17.03
CA SER A 433 26.52 2.62 -18.43
C SER A 433 25.72 1.75 -19.43
N LYS A 434 25.34 0.51 -19.07
CA LYS A 434 24.42 -0.37 -19.81
C LYS A 434 22.94 -0.20 -19.49
N LEU A 435 22.55 0.45 -18.38
CA LEU A 435 21.17 0.96 -18.25
C LEU A 435 20.86 1.98 -19.36
N SER A 436 21.88 2.67 -19.88
CA SER A 436 21.82 3.43 -21.13
C SER A 436 21.94 2.59 -22.42
N PHE A 437 22.54 1.38 -22.40
CA PHE A 437 22.61 0.48 -23.58
C PHE A 437 21.37 -0.39 -23.81
N LEU A 438 20.43 -0.47 -22.86
CA LEU A 438 19.06 -0.95 -23.15
C LEU A 438 18.35 -0.08 -24.23
N ASN A 439 18.98 0.99 -24.72
CA ASN A 439 18.50 1.84 -25.81
C ASN A 439 18.88 1.40 -27.22
N SER A 440 19.84 0.49 -27.42
CA SER A 440 20.42 0.24 -28.75
C SER A 440 19.98 -1.06 -29.44
N MET A 441 19.16 -1.90 -28.81
CA MET A 441 18.67 -3.12 -29.47
C MET A 441 17.37 -2.93 -30.26
N ASP A 442 16.69 -1.78 -30.13
CA ASP A 442 15.39 -1.52 -30.79
C ASP A 442 15.45 -0.59 -32.01
N SER A 443 16.64 -0.20 -32.49
CA SER A 443 16.76 0.65 -33.69
C SER A 443 17.26 -0.07 -34.95
N SER A 444 17.55 -1.37 -34.89
CA SER A 444 17.70 -2.20 -36.09
C SER A 444 16.45 -3.04 -36.28
N GLY A 445 15.63 -2.70 -37.29
CA GLY A 445 14.41 -3.40 -37.69
C GLY A 445 14.65 -4.83 -38.18
N GLY A 446 15.11 -5.70 -37.30
CA GLY A 446 15.15 -7.14 -37.48
C GLY A 446 13.87 -7.76 -36.94
N SER A 447 12.95 -8.08 -37.85
CA SER A 447 11.82 -8.96 -37.60
C SER A 447 12.34 -10.34 -37.15
N VAL A 448 12.51 -10.52 -35.84
CA VAL A 448 12.66 -11.84 -35.21
C VAL A 448 11.45 -12.04 -34.31
N ILE A 449 10.33 -12.36 -34.95
CA ILE A 449 9.27 -13.13 -34.31
C ILE A 449 9.83 -14.55 -34.19
N SER A 450 10.42 -14.90 -33.05
CA SER A 450 10.65 -16.30 -32.75
C SER A 450 10.62 -16.57 -31.26
N ARG A 451 9.66 -17.42 -30.90
CA ARG A 451 9.53 -18.25 -29.71
C ARG A 451 9.07 -17.56 -28.44
N ASP A 452 7.74 -17.63 -28.29
CA ASP A 452 7.05 -17.95 -27.04
C ASP A 452 7.79 -19.07 -26.28
N ASP A 453 8.83 -18.71 -25.53
CA ASP A 453 9.09 -19.39 -24.28
C ASP A 453 8.21 -18.69 -23.25
N ASP A 454 7.01 -19.24 -23.13
CA ASP A 454 6.02 -19.08 -22.09
C ASP A 454 6.62 -19.48 -20.72
N MET A 455 7.60 -18.70 -20.27
CA MET A 455 7.98 -18.66 -18.87
C MET A 455 6.84 -17.95 -18.17
N GLY A 456 5.85 -18.73 -17.73
CA GLY A 456 4.61 -18.34 -17.05
C GLY A 456 4.80 -17.44 -15.82
N PHE A 457 5.31 -16.23 -16.05
CA PHE A 457 5.29 -15.08 -15.15
C PHE A 457 3.98 -14.31 -15.31
N ASP A 458 2.89 -15.02 -15.64
CA ASP A 458 1.52 -14.54 -15.39
C ASP A 458 1.20 -14.43 -13.88
N ALA A 459 2.14 -14.81 -13.01
CA ALA A 459 2.00 -14.70 -11.55
C ALA A 459 2.01 -13.24 -11.02
N GLU A 460 2.45 -12.25 -11.81
CA GLU A 460 2.44 -10.83 -11.43
C GLU A 460 1.49 -9.97 -12.30
N GLY A 461 0.88 -10.60 -13.31
CA GLY A 461 -0.17 -10.04 -14.14
C GLY A 461 -1.47 -9.92 -13.36
N THR A 462 -1.79 -8.69 -12.95
CA THR A 462 -3.08 -8.27 -12.37
C THR A 462 -3.38 -8.72 -10.93
N ARG A 463 -2.52 -8.42 -9.94
CA ARG A 463 -3.16 -8.09 -8.65
C ARG A 463 -4.00 -6.84 -8.90
N THR A 464 -5.31 -7.01 -8.74
CA THR A 464 -6.29 -5.98 -9.02
C THR A 464 -6.01 -4.78 -8.11
N ARG A 465 -5.56 -3.66 -8.70
CA ARG A 465 -5.33 -2.42 -7.95
C ARG A 465 -6.64 -2.05 -7.24
N TRP A 466 -6.68 -2.01 -5.91
CA TRP A 466 -7.91 -1.82 -5.16
C TRP A 466 -8.38 -0.36 -5.15
N TRP A 467 -9.69 -0.15 -5.19
CA TRP A 467 -10.32 1.17 -5.15
C TRP A 467 -11.10 1.34 -3.85
N ASP A 468 -10.58 2.16 -2.95
CA ASP A 468 -11.33 2.62 -1.77
C ASP A 468 -12.21 3.83 -2.12
N LEU A 469 -11.80 4.63 -3.13
CA LEU A 469 -12.52 5.81 -3.58
C LEU A 469 -13.71 5.44 -4.49
N PRO A 470 -14.96 5.77 -4.13
CA PRO A 470 -16.13 5.43 -4.93
C PRO A 470 -16.15 6.12 -6.30
N PRO A 471 -16.76 5.53 -7.34
CA PRO A 471 -16.88 6.13 -8.67
C PRO A 471 -17.47 7.54 -8.67
N ALA A 472 -18.52 7.81 -7.87
CA ALA A 472 -19.08 9.15 -7.77
C ALA A 472 -18.07 10.17 -7.23
N MET A 473 -17.23 9.74 -6.29
CA MET A 473 -16.20 10.60 -5.75
C MET A 473 -15.10 10.89 -6.77
N VAL A 474 -14.65 9.87 -7.52
CA VAL A 474 -13.71 10.04 -8.64
C VAL A 474 -14.26 11.02 -9.68
N ARG A 475 -15.56 10.95 -10.00
CA ARG A 475 -16.24 11.92 -10.89
C ARG A 475 -16.19 13.34 -10.34
N LEU A 476 -16.50 13.54 -9.06
CA LEU A 476 -16.48 14.85 -8.42
C LEU A 476 -15.08 15.46 -8.41
N VAL A 477 -14.08 14.65 -8.06
CA VAL A 477 -12.67 15.04 -8.08
C VAL A 477 -12.22 15.43 -9.49
N THR A 478 -12.54 14.61 -10.50
CA THR A 478 -12.19 14.88 -11.91
C THR A 478 -12.86 16.17 -12.41
N LYS A 479 -14.15 16.38 -12.11
CA LYS A 479 -14.87 17.61 -12.47
C LYS A 479 -14.27 18.83 -11.79
N PHE A 480 -13.95 18.73 -10.51
CA PHE A 480 -13.29 19.79 -9.75
C PHE A 480 -11.93 20.14 -10.34
N PHE A 481 -11.09 19.13 -10.61
CA PHE A 481 -9.78 19.31 -11.18
C PHE A 481 -9.85 20.04 -12.52
N ASN A 482 -10.68 19.56 -13.45
CA ASN A 482 -10.88 20.21 -14.74
C ASN A 482 -11.36 21.66 -14.60
N LYS A 483 -12.24 21.94 -13.64
CA LYS A 483 -12.70 23.31 -13.34
C LYS A 483 -11.57 24.20 -12.82
N GLN A 484 -10.67 23.67 -12.00
CA GLN A 484 -9.54 24.45 -11.47
C GLN A 484 -8.45 24.68 -12.52
N VAL A 485 -8.13 23.66 -13.34
CA VAL A 485 -7.19 23.80 -14.46
C VAL A 485 -7.63 24.91 -15.43
N LEU A 486 -8.95 25.04 -15.68
CA LEU A 486 -9.50 26.12 -16.52
C LEU A 486 -9.30 27.54 -15.93
N LYS A 487 -9.13 27.67 -14.60
CA LYS A 487 -8.87 28.96 -13.94
C LYS A 487 -7.40 29.36 -13.94
N VAL A 488 -6.49 28.39 -14.06
CA VAL A 488 -5.05 28.69 -14.09
C VAL A 488 -4.78 29.54 -15.34
N PRO A 489 -4.18 30.74 -15.19
CA PRO A 489 -3.96 31.62 -16.32
C PRO A 489 -3.13 30.89 -17.38
N LYS A 490 -3.68 30.79 -18.59
CA LYS A 490 -2.94 30.21 -19.72
C LYS A 490 -1.69 31.04 -19.93
N ARG A 491 -0.54 30.50 -19.54
CA ARG A 491 0.77 31.14 -19.76
C ARG A 491 0.84 31.53 -21.23
N ARG A 492 1.04 32.82 -21.52
CA ARG A 492 1.13 33.32 -22.90
C ARG A 492 2.08 32.40 -23.65
N GLN A 493 1.57 31.71 -24.68
CA GLN A 493 2.40 30.82 -25.48
C GLN A 493 3.55 31.67 -26.02
N SER A 494 4.79 31.37 -25.61
CA SER A 494 5.93 32.06 -26.17
C SER A 494 5.91 31.77 -27.67
N THR A 495 5.95 32.82 -28.48
CA THR A 495 6.03 32.71 -29.95
C THR A 495 7.36 32.14 -30.43
N LEU A 496 8.35 32.06 -29.54
CA LEU A 496 9.62 31.40 -29.80
C LEU A 496 9.39 29.90 -30.00
N ALA A 497 10.04 29.32 -31.02
CA ALA A 497 10.01 27.89 -31.30
C ALA A 497 10.42 27.11 -30.04
N ILE A 498 9.42 26.56 -29.36
CA ILE A 498 9.59 25.78 -28.15
C ILE A 498 10.18 24.45 -28.58
N SER A 499 11.31 24.06 -27.99
CA SER A 499 11.89 22.74 -28.26
C SER A 499 10.85 21.64 -27.94
N PRO A 500 10.83 20.51 -28.66
CA PRO A 500 9.93 19.39 -28.35
C PRO A 500 10.03 18.94 -26.87
N ARG A 501 11.21 19.12 -26.26
CA ARG A 501 11.47 18.90 -24.82
C ARG A 501 10.62 19.83 -23.96
N THR A 502 10.75 21.14 -24.17
CA THR A 502 10.00 22.16 -23.45
C THR A 502 8.49 22.07 -23.71
N GLN A 503 8.07 21.57 -24.88
CA GLN A 503 6.65 21.35 -25.18
C GLN A 503 6.02 20.24 -24.30
N ARG A 504 6.75 19.14 -24.06
CA ARG A 504 6.30 18.07 -23.15
C ARG A 504 6.32 18.51 -21.68
N ASP A 505 7.35 19.23 -21.25
CA ASP A 505 7.40 19.81 -19.89
C ASP A 505 6.21 20.75 -19.65
N ASN A 506 5.92 21.60 -20.64
CA ASN A 506 4.76 22.48 -20.61
C ASN A 506 3.43 21.71 -20.66
N ALA A 507 3.38 20.49 -21.21
CA ALA A 507 2.17 19.68 -21.21
C ALA A 507 1.87 19.12 -19.82
N MET A 508 2.88 18.65 -19.08
CA MET A 508 2.69 18.25 -17.68
C MET A 508 2.33 19.44 -16.79
N GLN A 509 3.00 20.59 -16.95
CA GLN A 509 2.66 21.81 -16.20
C GLN A 509 1.25 22.35 -16.48
N LYS A 510 0.66 22.03 -17.65
CA LYS A 510 -0.72 22.43 -17.99
C LYS A 510 -1.77 21.61 -17.26
N ASN A 511 -1.40 20.48 -16.65
CA ASN A 511 -2.30 19.54 -16.01
C ASN A 511 -1.99 19.43 -14.50
N SER A 512 -1.78 20.55 -13.83
CA SER A 512 -1.65 20.58 -12.37
C SER A 512 -2.37 21.78 -11.77
N ILE A 513 -2.76 21.65 -10.50
CA ILE A 513 -3.41 22.70 -9.71
C ILE A 513 -2.63 22.93 -8.41
N PRO A 514 -2.73 24.11 -7.77
CA PRO A 514 -2.07 24.33 -6.48
C PRO A 514 -2.62 23.40 -5.39
N VAL A 515 -1.76 22.88 -4.52
CA VAL A 515 -2.17 22.02 -3.38
C VAL A 515 -3.14 22.78 -2.45
N THR A 516 -2.96 24.08 -2.26
CA THR A 516 -3.90 24.93 -1.51
C THR A 516 -5.33 24.88 -2.05
N ALA A 517 -5.50 24.81 -3.37
CA ALA A 517 -6.82 24.70 -3.99
C ALA A 517 -7.47 23.33 -3.69
N LEU A 518 -6.68 22.26 -3.69
CA LEU A 518 -7.15 20.92 -3.29
C LEU A 518 -7.56 20.90 -1.82
N LEU A 519 -6.72 21.38 -0.91
CA LEU A 519 -6.97 21.35 0.53
C LEU A 519 -8.19 22.22 0.93
N ALA A 520 -8.49 23.27 0.16
CA ALA A 520 -9.68 24.09 0.35
C ALA A 520 -10.96 23.47 -0.25
N ALA A 521 -10.85 22.40 -1.04
CA ALA A 521 -12.01 21.75 -1.65
C ALA A 521 -12.85 21.00 -0.60
N LYS A 522 -14.11 20.75 -0.96
CA LYS A 522 -15.00 19.84 -0.24
C LYS A 522 -15.77 19.03 -1.26
N PHE A 523 -15.65 17.71 -1.19
CA PHE A 523 -16.37 16.81 -2.08
C PHE A 523 -17.55 16.23 -1.30
N VAL A 524 -18.74 16.28 -1.88
CA VAL A 524 -19.99 15.95 -1.19
C VAL A 524 -20.81 15.04 -2.08
N THR A 525 -21.12 13.85 -1.59
CA THR A 525 -22.09 12.91 -2.18
C THR A 525 -23.32 12.85 -1.30
N ASP A 526 -24.32 12.03 -1.65
CA ASP A 526 -25.53 11.88 -0.83
C ASP A 526 -25.23 11.22 0.52
N LEU A 527 -24.23 10.34 0.58
CA LEU A 527 -23.88 9.58 1.79
C LEU A 527 -22.83 10.27 2.67
N GLU A 528 -21.90 11.01 2.06
CA GLU A 528 -20.68 11.43 2.76
C GLU A 528 -20.11 12.73 2.23
N SER A 529 -19.11 13.22 2.94
CA SER A 529 -18.29 14.32 2.49
C SER A 529 -16.82 14.04 2.77
N ILE A 530 -15.96 14.32 1.78
CA ILE A 530 -14.51 14.27 1.93
C ILE A 530 -13.99 15.69 2.14
N HIS A 531 -13.14 15.84 3.15
CA HIS A 531 -12.46 17.10 3.46
C HIS A 531 -10.95 16.94 3.28
N PRO A 532 -10.40 17.19 2.07
CA PRO A 532 -8.96 17.09 1.81
C PRO A 532 -8.11 17.94 2.75
N ARG A 533 -8.66 18.96 3.40
CA ARG A 533 -7.97 19.76 4.44
C ARG A 533 -7.29 18.90 5.51
N MET A 534 -7.85 17.75 5.85
CA MET A 534 -7.26 16.83 6.84
C MET A 534 -5.92 16.22 6.37
N LEU A 535 -5.60 16.30 5.07
CA LEU A 535 -4.29 15.92 4.53
C LEU A 535 -3.20 16.94 4.81
N ALA A 536 -3.52 18.16 5.26
CA ALA A 536 -2.53 19.21 5.51
C ALA A 536 -1.41 18.73 6.45
N ASP A 537 -1.78 17.98 7.49
CA ASP A 537 -0.83 17.41 8.45
C ASP A 537 0.11 16.40 7.79
N LYS A 538 -0.37 15.62 6.81
CA LYS A 538 0.46 14.69 6.03
C LYS A 538 1.43 15.44 5.12
N PHE A 539 0.97 16.47 4.41
CA PHE A 539 1.86 17.32 3.61
C PHE A 539 2.97 17.93 4.47
N MET A 540 2.64 18.42 5.66
CA MET A 540 3.62 18.95 6.62
C MET A 540 4.57 17.87 7.16
N GLN A 541 4.05 16.69 7.54
CA GLN A 541 4.84 15.57 8.04
C GLN A 541 5.94 15.16 7.05
N TYR A 542 5.63 15.18 5.76
CA TYR A 542 6.56 14.81 4.69
C TYR A 542 7.30 16.00 4.08
N SER A 543 7.28 17.17 4.73
CA SER A 543 7.98 18.40 4.29
C SER A 543 7.64 18.84 2.86
N ILE A 544 6.42 18.56 2.39
CA ILE A 544 5.96 18.97 1.06
C ILE A 544 5.34 20.38 1.19
N PRO A 545 5.95 21.42 0.60
CA PRO A 545 5.53 22.81 0.83
C PRO A 545 4.17 23.09 0.18
N ILE A 546 3.13 23.28 0.99
CA ILE A 546 1.74 23.43 0.53
C ILE A 546 1.56 24.64 -0.40
N ASP A 547 2.26 25.75 -0.15
CA ASP A 547 2.06 27.02 -0.86
C ASP A 547 2.63 27.04 -2.28
N VAL A 548 3.68 26.25 -2.53
CA VAL A 548 4.41 26.24 -3.81
C VAL A 548 4.13 24.97 -4.60
N SER A 549 3.68 23.91 -3.93
CA SER A 549 3.46 22.62 -4.57
C SER A 549 2.24 22.64 -5.49
N MET A 550 2.43 22.00 -6.64
CA MET A 550 1.38 21.70 -7.60
C MET A 550 1.05 20.20 -7.51
N VAL A 551 -0.18 19.83 -7.84
CA VAL A 551 -0.67 18.45 -7.80
C VAL A 551 -1.43 18.10 -9.08
N THR A 552 -1.18 16.92 -9.65
CA THR A 552 -1.88 16.38 -10.83
C THR A 552 -3.17 15.66 -10.46
N LEU A 553 -4.02 15.33 -11.45
CA LEU A 553 -5.25 14.57 -11.20
C LEU A 553 -4.94 13.18 -10.61
N GLN A 554 -3.91 12.51 -11.13
CA GLN A 554 -3.45 11.20 -10.68
C GLN A 554 -3.02 11.26 -9.22
N GLU A 555 -2.21 12.25 -8.87
CA GLU A 555 -1.76 12.47 -7.50
C GLU A 555 -2.94 12.71 -6.54
N ILE A 556 -3.92 13.53 -6.94
CA ILE A 556 -5.13 13.76 -6.13
C ILE A 556 -5.89 12.46 -5.92
N VAL A 557 -6.16 11.70 -6.99
CA VAL A 557 -6.98 10.48 -6.88
C VAL A 557 -6.26 9.41 -6.08
N ASN A 558 -4.97 9.20 -6.30
CA ASN A 558 -4.17 8.23 -5.53
C ASN A 558 -4.13 8.59 -4.04
N CYS A 559 -3.84 9.86 -3.73
CA CYS A 559 -3.83 10.35 -2.36
C CYS A 559 -5.20 10.20 -1.69
N LEU A 560 -6.28 10.63 -2.36
CA LEU A 560 -7.63 10.51 -1.81
C LEU A 560 -8.11 9.07 -1.70
N ASN A 561 -7.67 8.18 -2.59
CA ASN A 561 -7.99 6.75 -2.52
C ASN A 561 -7.35 6.10 -1.30
N GLU A 562 -6.07 6.35 -1.06
CA GLU A 562 -5.36 5.77 0.08
C GLU A 562 -5.90 6.25 1.43
N TYR A 563 -6.17 7.55 1.55
CA TYR A 563 -6.63 8.17 2.79
C TYR A 563 -8.16 8.27 2.87
N TYR A 564 -8.88 7.62 1.95
CA TYR A 564 -10.33 7.78 1.81
C TYR A 564 -11.08 7.56 3.14
N VAL A 565 -10.75 6.50 3.89
CA VAL A 565 -11.41 6.15 5.16
C VAL A 565 -11.17 7.22 6.23
N GLU A 566 -9.98 7.82 6.26
CA GLU A 566 -9.63 8.88 7.23
C GLU A 566 -10.28 10.22 6.87
N LEU A 567 -10.46 10.50 5.57
CA LEU A 567 -11.00 11.76 5.07
C LEU A 567 -12.52 11.77 4.93
N SER A 568 -13.14 10.59 4.84
CA SER A 568 -14.58 10.44 4.68
C SER A 568 -15.29 10.75 5.99
N VAL A 569 -16.16 11.75 5.96
CA VAL A 569 -17.07 12.08 7.05
C VAL A 569 -18.48 11.70 6.62
N ASP A 570 -19.05 10.74 7.35
CA ASP A 570 -20.42 10.27 7.14
C ASP A 570 -21.41 11.41 7.38
N LYS A 571 -22.31 11.61 6.41
CA LYS A 571 -23.46 12.48 6.64
C LYS A 571 -24.44 11.77 7.57
N PRO A 572 -24.99 12.45 8.58
CA PRO A 572 -26.09 11.91 9.35
C PRO A 572 -27.32 11.79 8.45
N ILE A 573 -27.87 10.58 8.36
CA ILE A 573 -29.07 10.28 7.57
C ILE A 573 -30.10 9.67 8.51
N THR A 574 -31.32 10.20 8.48
CA THR A 574 -32.42 9.68 9.31
C THR A 574 -33.03 8.43 8.68
N LEU A 575 -33.67 7.59 9.49
CA LEU A 575 -34.36 6.39 9.00
C LEU A 575 -35.41 6.71 7.93
N GLU A 576 -36.16 7.81 8.08
CA GLU A 576 -37.11 8.26 7.07
C GLU A 576 -36.43 8.63 5.75
N GLN A 577 -35.26 9.29 5.80
CA GLN A 577 -34.48 9.58 4.61
C GLN A 577 -34.00 8.29 3.95
N MET A 578 -33.56 7.29 4.74
CA MET A 578 -33.18 5.96 4.24
C MET A 578 -34.30 5.29 3.47
N ARG A 579 -35.53 5.31 4.01
CA ARG A 579 -36.72 4.78 3.34
C ARG A 579 -37.03 5.51 2.03
N ARG A 580 -36.91 6.84 2.02
CA ARG A 580 -37.21 7.69 0.85
C ARG A 580 -36.15 7.65 -0.25
N MET A 581 -34.92 7.22 0.04
CA MET A 581 -33.86 7.14 -0.97
C MET A 581 -34.24 6.15 -2.07
N SER A 582 -34.15 6.56 -3.33
CA SER A 582 -34.41 5.69 -4.47
C SER A 582 -33.23 4.74 -4.70
N ILE A 583 -33.51 3.47 -4.99
CA ILE A 583 -32.47 2.53 -5.42
C ILE A 583 -32.07 2.94 -6.84
N PRO A 584 -30.81 3.32 -7.10
CA PRO A 584 -30.38 3.65 -8.45
C PRO A 584 -30.58 2.44 -9.37
N LYS A 585 -31.23 2.67 -10.51
CA LYS A 585 -31.31 1.66 -11.56
C LYS A 585 -29.93 1.55 -12.20
N LEU A 586 -29.27 0.40 -12.04
CA LEU A 586 -28.04 0.08 -12.77
C LEU A 586 -28.41 0.00 -14.25
N SER A 587 -27.81 0.82 -15.11
CA SER A 587 -28.18 0.90 -16.54
C SER A 587 -27.71 -0.32 -17.35
N GLY A 588 -27.11 -1.31 -16.69
CA GLY A 588 -26.41 -2.45 -17.30
C GLY A 588 -27.23 -3.73 -17.53
N SER A 589 -28.48 -3.87 -17.10
CA SER A 589 -29.28 -5.06 -17.45
C SER A 589 -29.87 -4.95 -18.86
N ARG A 590 -29.05 -4.62 -19.86
CA ARG A 590 -29.34 -5.05 -21.23
C ARG A 590 -28.99 -6.53 -21.28
N THR A 591 -29.96 -7.36 -20.94
CA THR A 591 -29.93 -8.79 -21.27
C THR A 591 -29.48 -8.90 -22.73
N SER A 592 -28.46 -9.71 -22.94
CA SER A 592 -27.91 -10.07 -24.24
C SER A 592 -28.97 -10.82 -25.06
N ALA A 593 -30.00 -10.12 -25.51
CA ALA A 593 -30.94 -10.63 -26.48
C ALA A 593 -30.31 -10.47 -27.87
N THR A 594 -29.80 -11.59 -28.38
CA THR A 594 -29.72 -11.96 -29.80
C THR A 594 -29.36 -10.88 -30.82
N THR A 595 -28.13 -11.00 -31.30
CA THR A 595 -27.63 -10.53 -32.61
C THR A 595 -28.66 -10.53 -33.73
N THR A 596 -29.03 -9.34 -34.21
CA THR A 596 -29.28 -9.11 -35.64
C THR A 596 -28.53 -7.87 -36.10
N LYS A 597 -27.65 -8.10 -37.08
CA LYS A 597 -26.80 -7.14 -37.79
C LYS A 597 -27.50 -5.81 -38.06
N THR A 598 -26.84 -4.70 -37.74
CA THR A 598 -27.00 -3.45 -38.49
C THR A 598 -25.75 -2.59 -38.37
N ASP A 599 -25.30 -2.12 -39.53
CA ASP A 599 -24.06 -1.40 -39.77
C ASP A 599 -23.94 -0.10 -38.98
N LEU A 600 -22.75 0.15 -38.42
CA LEU A 600 -22.37 1.43 -37.82
C LEU A 600 -21.17 2.00 -38.55
N SER A 601 -21.45 2.99 -39.40
CA SER A 601 -20.47 3.94 -39.94
C SER A 601 -20.00 4.90 -38.85
N ALA A 602 -18.69 4.96 -38.64
CA ALA A 602 -18.05 5.91 -37.75
C ALA A 602 -17.87 7.28 -38.44
N THR A 603 -18.49 8.31 -37.89
CA THR A 603 -18.06 9.70 -38.09
C THR A 603 -17.87 10.34 -36.72
N GLY A 604 -16.61 10.62 -36.37
CA GLY A 604 -16.23 11.33 -35.17
C GLY A 604 -16.52 12.82 -35.29
N GLU A 605 -17.32 13.35 -34.38
CA GLU A 605 -17.43 14.80 -34.17
C GLU A 605 -16.26 15.29 -33.32
N LEU A 606 -15.28 15.87 -34.01
CA LEU A 606 -14.30 16.78 -33.45
C LEU A 606 -15.00 18.13 -33.18
N LEU A 607 -15.02 18.55 -31.92
CA LEU A 607 -15.36 19.90 -31.49
C LEU A 607 -14.36 20.92 -32.09
N VAL A 608 -14.76 21.52 -33.21
CA VAL A 608 -14.07 22.67 -33.83
C VAL A 608 -14.42 23.93 -33.03
N VAL A 609 -13.40 24.58 -32.48
CA VAL A 609 -13.47 25.91 -31.84
C VAL A 609 -13.59 26.97 -32.94
N PRO A 610 -14.52 27.96 -32.85
CA PRO A 610 -14.63 28.99 -33.87
C PRO A 610 -13.47 29.99 -33.77
N SER A 611 -12.74 30.16 -34.87
CA SER A 611 -11.72 31.19 -35.03
C SER A 611 -12.37 32.56 -35.16
N SER A 612 -11.96 33.50 -34.30
CA SER A 612 -12.32 34.91 -34.36
C SER A 612 -11.87 35.54 -35.69
N GLY A 613 -12.82 36.01 -36.49
CA GLY A 613 -12.57 36.79 -37.70
C GLY A 613 -12.00 38.17 -37.39
N ALA A 614 -10.81 38.45 -37.90
CA ALA A 614 -10.20 39.78 -37.90
C ALA A 614 -10.80 40.62 -39.04
N LYS A 615 -11.53 41.69 -38.70
CA LYS A 615 -11.92 42.75 -39.64
C LYS A 615 -10.68 43.56 -40.03
N ARG A 616 -10.26 43.49 -41.30
CA ARG A 616 -9.43 44.49 -41.95
C ARG A 616 -10.36 45.57 -42.53
N SER A 617 -10.27 46.81 -42.05
CA SER A 617 -10.76 47.96 -42.80
C SER A 617 -9.62 48.43 -43.72
N ALA A 618 -9.91 48.50 -45.01
CA ALA A 618 -9.13 49.26 -45.97
C ALA A 618 -10.01 50.45 -46.38
N ALA A 619 -9.53 51.65 -46.06
CA ALA A 619 -10.05 52.89 -46.58
C ALA A 619 -9.44 53.14 -47.97
N ASN A 620 -10.27 53.52 -48.93
CA ASN A 620 -9.91 54.35 -50.07
C ASN A 620 -11.17 54.93 -50.70
N GLY A 621 -11.19 56.25 -50.90
CA GLY A 621 -12.08 56.91 -51.86
C GLY A 621 -12.82 58.16 -51.34
N CYS A 622 -12.11 59.27 -51.17
CA CYS A 622 -12.38 60.57 -51.81
C CYS A 622 -11.25 61.55 -51.47
#